data_AF-A0A925QEJ8-F1
#
_entry.id   AF-A0A925QEJ8-F1
#
_cell.length_a   1.000
_cell.length_b   1.000
_cell.length_c   1.000
_cell.angle_alpha   90.00
_cell.angle_beta   90.00
_cell.angle_gamma   90.00
#
_symmetry.space_group_name_H-M   'P 1'
#
loop_
_entity.id
_entity.type
_entity.pdbx_description
1 polymer ?
#
loop_
_entity_poly.entity_id
_entity_poly.type
_entity_poly.pdbx_seq_one_letter_code
_entity_poly.pdbx_strand_id
1 'polypeptide(L)'
;MKSSLLAILLLLLIPFPAMPAKKLDTGTRKPTVACPMAYWRSDSIVNVHFVRDTFTPEQRQALLDAMVYSEETARKMGLAVTFNYAGETDGLIDCQSCLTVTRQDTYQNHRRGPVTLNALRRNNSGQLISAWIGIDRTRNTSVGLSGLVLEALRGVRGTKALSICKK
;
A
#
# COMPACT_ATOMS: atom_id res chain seq x y z
N MET A 1 62.02 -23.83 -31.15
CA MET A 1 60.64 -23.50 -30.70
C MET A 1 59.93 -24.73 -30.14
N LYS A 2 60.46 -25.37 -29.08
CA LYS A 2 59.81 -26.55 -28.44
C LYS A 2 59.75 -26.47 -26.90
N SER A 3 60.47 -25.55 -26.28
CA SER A 3 60.57 -25.44 -24.81
C SER A 3 59.38 -24.72 -24.15
N SER A 4 58.50 -24.05 -24.90
CA SER A 4 57.38 -23.28 -24.33
C SER A 4 56.11 -24.09 -24.07
N LEU A 5 55.96 -25.29 -24.65
CA LEU A 5 54.77 -26.14 -24.45
C LEU A 5 54.80 -26.92 -23.13
N LEU A 6 55.99 -27.20 -22.59
CA LEU A 6 56.15 -27.97 -21.36
C LEU A 6 55.74 -27.17 -20.10
N ALA A 7 55.90 -25.85 -20.13
CA ALA A 7 55.56 -24.97 -19.01
C ALA A 7 54.04 -24.87 -18.76
N ILE A 8 53.23 -24.96 -19.81
CA ILE A 8 51.76 -24.89 -19.70
C ILE A 8 51.19 -26.19 -19.13
N LEU A 9 51.79 -27.34 -19.48
CA LEU A 9 51.36 -28.64 -18.98
C LEU A 9 51.63 -28.80 -17.47
N LEU A 10 52.72 -28.22 -16.96
CA LEU A 10 53.04 -28.26 -15.53
C LEU A 10 52.09 -27.41 -14.67
N LEU A 11 51.52 -26.33 -15.22
CA LEU A 11 50.56 -25.47 -14.50
C LEU A 11 49.18 -26.11 -14.30
N LEU A 12 48.82 -27.14 -15.09
CA LEU A 12 47.54 -27.84 -14.99
C LEU A 12 47.51 -28.96 -13.94
N LEU A 13 48.67 -29.34 -13.39
CA LEU A 13 48.78 -30.39 -12.36
C LEU A 13 48.75 -29.86 -10.93
N ILE A 14 48.49 -28.56 -10.73
CA ILE A 14 48.37 -28.01 -9.38
C ILE A 14 47.01 -28.44 -8.81
N PRO A 15 46.98 -29.27 -7.74
CA PRO A 15 45.72 -29.63 -7.10
C PRO A 15 45.09 -28.36 -6.51
N PHE A 16 43.94 -27.95 -7.07
CA PHE A 16 43.18 -26.85 -6.51
C PHE A 16 42.74 -27.24 -5.09
N PRO A 17 43.11 -26.49 -4.05
CA PRO A 17 42.58 -26.73 -2.73
C PRO A 17 41.06 -26.54 -2.80
N ALA A 18 40.32 -27.59 -2.41
CA ALA A 18 38.87 -27.52 -2.31
C ALA A 18 38.51 -26.37 -1.37
N MET A 19 37.92 -25.30 -1.91
CA MET A 19 37.48 -24.19 -1.08
C MET A 19 36.46 -24.73 -0.07
N PRO A 20 36.61 -24.45 1.23
CA PRO A 20 35.64 -24.86 2.21
C PRO A 20 34.29 -24.26 1.83
N ALA A 21 33.29 -25.12 1.65
CA ALA A 21 31.93 -24.69 1.44
C ALA A 21 31.52 -23.82 2.64
N LYS A 22 31.42 -22.51 2.44
CA LYS A 22 30.82 -21.61 3.43
C LYS A 22 29.40 -22.12 3.64
N LYS A 23 29.15 -22.71 4.81
CA LYS A 23 27.79 -22.88 5.31
C LYS A 23 27.17 -21.49 5.29
N LEU A 24 26.30 -21.28 4.31
CA LEU A 24 25.38 -20.17 4.34
C LEU A 24 24.53 -20.45 5.58
N ASP A 25 24.80 -19.74 6.66
CA ASP A 25 23.87 -19.68 7.78
C ASP A 25 22.56 -19.22 7.16
N THR A 26 21.68 -20.18 6.88
CA THR A 26 20.24 -19.97 6.83
C THR A 26 19.82 -19.69 8.26
N GLY A 27 20.35 -18.59 8.83
CA GLY A 27 19.69 -17.88 9.88
C GLY A 27 18.31 -17.64 9.32
N THR A 28 17.33 -18.35 9.87
CA THR A 28 15.92 -18.20 9.57
C THR A 28 15.59 -16.77 9.91
N ARG A 29 15.86 -15.86 8.96
CA ARG A 29 15.42 -14.48 9.02
C ARG A 29 13.93 -14.63 8.92
N LYS A 30 13.26 -14.74 10.09
CA LYS A 30 11.83 -14.55 10.19
C LYS A 30 11.56 -13.36 9.27
N PRO A 31 10.75 -13.49 8.22
CA PRO A 31 10.39 -12.33 7.44
C PRO A 31 9.82 -11.37 8.47
N THR A 32 10.53 -10.27 8.73
CA THR A 32 9.97 -9.14 9.42
C THR A 32 8.94 -8.62 8.44
N VAL A 33 7.74 -9.21 8.49
CA VAL A 33 6.59 -8.68 7.77
C VAL A 33 6.43 -7.30 8.38
N ALA A 34 6.89 -6.29 7.64
CA ALA A 34 6.59 -4.91 7.98
C ALA A 34 5.07 -4.81 7.91
N CYS A 35 4.42 -4.97 9.07
CA CYS A 35 2.99 -4.81 9.21
C CYS A 35 2.71 -3.36 9.63
N PRO A 36 2.53 -2.44 8.67
CA PRO A 36 1.71 -1.30 8.97
C PRO A 36 0.58 -1.26 7.94
N MET A 37 -0.26 -2.32 7.90
CA MET A 37 -1.57 -2.17 7.27
C MET A 37 -2.24 -1.00 7.97
N ALA A 38 -2.51 0.06 7.24
CA ALA A 38 -3.11 1.25 7.79
C ALA A 38 -4.59 0.95 7.99
N TYR A 39 -5.10 1.00 9.22
CA TYR A 39 -6.49 0.68 9.52
C TYR A 39 -7.09 1.78 10.39
N TRP A 40 -8.35 2.12 10.15
CA TRP A 40 -9.13 2.87 11.15
C TRP A 40 -9.61 1.92 12.25
N ARG A 41 -9.88 2.48 13.43
CA ARG A 41 -10.51 1.75 14.54
C ARG A 41 -11.87 1.19 14.08
N SER A 42 -12.15 -0.08 14.37
CA SER A 42 -13.52 -0.61 14.25
C SER A 42 -14.46 0.23 15.08
N ASP A 43 -15.61 0.61 14.52
CA ASP A 43 -16.62 1.59 14.97
C ASP A 43 -16.42 3.06 14.53
N SER A 44 -15.32 3.38 13.83
CA SER A 44 -15.01 4.78 13.51
C SER A 44 -15.94 5.35 12.45
N ILE A 45 -16.43 6.56 12.69
CA ILE A 45 -17.01 7.42 11.66
C ILE A 45 -15.86 8.26 11.07
N VAL A 46 -15.59 8.05 9.78
CA VAL A 46 -14.55 8.74 9.01
C VAL A 46 -15.20 9.83 8.17
N ASN A 47 -14.84 11.08 8.43
CA ASN A 47 -15.30 12.24 7.67
C ASN A 47 -14.52 12.34 6.36
N VAL A 48 -15.25 12.21 5.26
CA VAL A 48 -14.72 12.21 3.90
C VAL A 48 -14.82 13.60 3.32
N HIS A 49 -13.67 14.13 2.92
CA HIS A 49 -13.54 15.40 2.24
C HIS A 49 -13.05 15.17 0.81
N PHE A 50 -13.58 15.93 -0.14
CA PHE A 50 -13.00 16.00 -1.48
C PHE A 50 -12.19 17.28 -1.61
N VAL A 51 -11.09 17.24 -2.35
CA VAL A 51 -10.42 18.49 -2.75
C VAL A 51 -11.33 19.21 -3.75
N ARG A 52 -11.55 20.51 -3.53
CA ARG A 52 -12.44 21.35 -4.35
C ARG A 52 -11.99 21.33 -5.81
N ASP A 53 -12.95 21.45 -6.72
CA ASP A 53 -12.73 21.52 -8.18
C ASP A 53 -11.94 20.35 -8.78
N THR A 54 -11.84 19.23 -8.04
CA THR A 54 -11.03 18.07 -8.43
C THR A 54 -11.87 16.96 -9.08
N PHE A 55 -13.14 16.87 -8.70
CA PHE A 55 -14.08 15.86 -9.17
C PHE A 55 -15.39 16.52 -9.58
N THR A 56 -16.03 15.99 -10.63
CA THR A 56 -17.40 16.41 -10.98
C THR A 56 -18.39 15.89 -9.93
N PRO A 57 -19.61 16.45 -9.83
CA PRO A 57 -20.64 15.93 -8.94
C PRO A 57 -20.91 14.42 -9.11
N GLU A 58 -20.94 13.94 -10.34
CA GLU A 58 -21.18 12.53 -10.68
C GLU A 58 -20.02 11.64 -10.23
N GLN A 59 -18.78 12.12 -10.39
CA GLN A 59 -17.61 11.41 -9.90
C GLN A 59 -17.58 11.34 -8.37
N ARG A 60 -17.91 12.44 -7.67
CA ARG A 60 -18.02 12.44 -6.21
C ARG A 60 -19.07 11.45 -5.73
N GLN A 61 -20.25 11.43 -6.36
CA GLN A 61 -21.30 10.47 -6.01
C GLN A 61 -20.83 9.03 -6.22
N ALA A 62 -20.23 8.70 -7.36
CA ALA A 62 -19.72 7.36 -7.63
C ALA A 62 -18.63 6.90 -6.64
N LEU A 63 -17.82 7.84 -6.14
CA LEU A 63 -16.80 7.59 -5.11
C LEU A 63 -17.45 7.35 -3.74
N LEU A 64 -18.48 8.12 -3.38
CA LEU A 64 -19.26 7.92 -2.16
C LEU A 64 -20.00 6.58 -2.16
N ASP A 65 -20.66 6.23 -3.28
CA ASP A 65 -21.35 4.94 -3.42
C ASP A 65 -20.38 3.76 -3.23
N ALA A 66 -19.16 3.89 -3.75
CA ALA A 66 -18.10 2.90 -3.55
C ALA A 66 -17.68 2.78 -2.07
N MET A 67 -17.62 3.90 -1.35
CA MET A 67 -17.35 3.88 0.09
C MET A 67 -18.46 3.16 0.85
N VAL A 68 -19.72 3.48 0.58
CA VAL A 68 -20.88 2.79 1.17
C VAL A 68 -20.84 1.28 0.92
N TYR A 69 -20.59 0.86 -0.32
CA TYR A 69 -20.43 -0.56 -0.64
C TYR A 69 -19.28 -1.21 0.14
N SER A 70 -18.17 -0.49 0.34
CA SER A 70 -17.06 -0.96 1.16
C SER A 70 -17.45 -1.10 2.63
N GLU A 71 -18.30 -0.22 3.18
CA GLU A 71 -18.83 -0.34 4.55
C GLU A 71 -19.67 -1.60 4.72
N GLU A 72 -20.60 -1.86 3.80
CA GLU A 72 -21.45 -3.05 3.84
C GLU A 72 -20.61 -4.32 3.82
N THR A 73 -19.58 -4.35 2.98
CA THR A 73 -18.66 -5.47 2.88
C THR A 73 -17.83 -5.61 4.16
N ALA A 74 -17.36 -4.51 4.74
CA ALA A 74 -16.62 -4.51 6.00
C ALA A 74 -17.49 -5.00 7.17
N ARG A 75 -18.75 -4.56 7.23
CA ARG A 75 -19.71 -4.91 8.27
C ARG A 75 -19.98 -6.42 8.32
N LYS A 76 -20.11 -7.06 7.16
CA LYS A 76 -20.22 -8.53 7.04
C LYS A 76 -19.01 -9.28 7.62
N MET A 77 -17.85 -8.61 7.73
CA MET A 77 -16.63 -9.16 8.33
C MET A 77 -16.40 -8.72 9.78
N GLY A 78 -17.37 -8.05 10.43
CA GLY A 78 -17.23 -7.53 11.79
C GLY A 78 -16.35 -6.27 11.89
N LEU A 79 -16.05 -5.62 10.76
CA LEU A 79 -15.34 -4.34 10.71
C LEU A 79 -16.36 -3.23 10.44
N ALA A 80 -16.68 -2.41 11.43
CA ALA A 80 -17.63 -1.32 11.27
C ALA A 80 -16.88 0.01 11.08
N VAL A 81 -16.51 0.37 9.86
CA VAL A 81 -16.08 1.75 9.55
C VAL A 81 -17.20 2.38 8.75
N THR A 82 -17.59 3.60 9.11
CA THR A 82 -18.60 4.38 8.39
C THR A 82 -17.93 5.60 7.78
N PHE A 83 -18.25 5.91 6.53
CA PHE A 83 -17.75 7.05 5.79
C PHE A 83 -18.86 8.10 5.68
N ASN A 84 -18.65 9.25 6.29
CA ASN A 84 -19.59 10.36 6.28
C ASN A 84 -19.06 11.48 5.37
N TYR A 85 -19.83 11.89 4.36
CA TYR A 85 -19.42 13.01 3.53
C TYR A 85 -19.46 14.33 4.33
N ALA A 86 -18.31 15.00 4.42
CA ALA A 86 -18.10 16.20 5.24
C ALA A 86 -17.79 17.45 4.40
N GLY A 87 -17.98 17.38 3.07
CA GLY A 87 -17.85 18.52 2.17
C GLY A 87 -16.55 18.57 1.37
N GLU A 88 -16.22 19.76 0.90
CA GLU A 88 -15.05 20.03 0.07
C GLU A 88 -14.04 20.92 0.78
N THR A 89 -12.78 20.82 0.36
CA THR A 89 -11.63 21.42 1.05
C THR A 89 -10.60 21.91 0.03
N ASP A 90 -9.79 22.89 0.38
CA ASP A 90 -8.78 23.43 -0.56
C ASP A 90 -7.54 22.52 -0.71
N GLY A 91 -7.44 21.44 0.07
CA GLY A 91 -6.29 20.55 0.07
C GLY A 91 -6.44 19.38 1.05
N LEU A 92 -5.32 18.76 1.43
CA LEU A 92 -5.31 17.67 2.39
C LEU A 92 -5.64 18.18 3.79
N ILE A 93 -6.57 17.52 4.49
CA ILE A 93 -6.90 17.85 5.88
C ILE A 93 -6.38 16.77 6.84
N ASP A 94 -5.62 17.21 7.84
CA ASP A 94 -5.21 16.38 8.98
C ASP A 94 -6.09 16.64 10.22
N CYS A 95 -7.23 15.95 10.29
CA CYS A 95 -8.10 15.93 11.46
C CYS A 95 -8.40 14.50 11.94
N GLN A 96 -8.99 14.38 13.14
CA GLN A 96 -9.33 13.07 13.69
C GLN A 96 -10.41 12.38 12.85
N SER A 97 -10.13 11.14 12.45
CA SER A 97 -10.99 10.32 11.59
C SER A 97 -11.31 11.01 10.28
N CYS A 98 -10.31 11.60 9.61
CA CYS A 98 -10.52 12.30 8.35
C CYS A 98 -9.90 11.55 7.17
N LEU A 99 -10.62 11.51 6.05
CA LEU A 99 -10.15 10.98 4.78
C LEU A 99 -10.32 12.04 3.70
N THR A 100 -9.21 12.48 3.09
CA THR A 100 -9.28 13.37 1.92
C THR A 100 -9.18 12.56 0.62
N VAL A 101 -10.07 12.80 -0.35
CA VAL A 101 -9.98 12.22 -1.68
C VAL A 101 -9.51 13.30 -2.65
N THR A 102 -8.44 13.00 -3.39
CA THR A 102 -7.82 13.94 -4.32
C THR A 102 -7.29 13.27 -5.56
N ARG A 103 -6.82 14.08 -6.51
CA ARG A 103 -6.09 13.66 -7.69
C ARG A 103 -4.60 13.84 -7.47
N GLN A 104 -3.80 12.90 -7.93
CA GLN A 104 -2.35 13.01 -7.92
C GLN A 104 -1.79 12.74 -9.32
N ASP A 105 -0.71 13.44 -9.64
CA ASP A 105 0.11 13.06 -10.79
C ASP A 105 1.00 11.91 -10.35
N THR A 106 0.72 10.69 -10.82
CA THR A 106 1.55 9.51 -10.54
C THR A 106 2.83 9.49 -11.39
N TYR A 107 3.24 10.65 -11.91
CA TYR A 107 4.33 10.83 -12.83
C TYR A 107 5.63 10.24 -12.23
N GLN A 108 6.20 9.26 -12.94
CA GLN A 108 7.55 8.72 -12.80
C GLN A 108 7.84 7.54 -11.86
N ASN A 109 6.88 6.96 -11.15
CA ASN A 109 7.13 5.72 -10.43
C ASN A 109 6.21 4.59 -10.90
N HIS A 110 6.67 3.83 -11.89
CA HIS A 110 6.03 2.63 -12.46
C HIS A 110 5.65 1.53 -11.43
N ARG A 111 5.89 1.76 -10.14
CA ARG A 111 5.57 0.84 -9.05
C ARG A 111 4.30 1.18 -8.29
N ARG A 112 3.70 2.37 -8.49
CA ARG A 112 2.45 2.74 -7.80
C ARG A 112 1.25 2.51 -8.72
N GLY A 113 0.21 1.89 -8.17
CA GLY A 113 -1.04 1.67 -8.88
C GLY A 113 -1.78 2.98 -9.18
N PRO A 114 -2.86 2.92 -9.98
CA PRO A 114 -3.70 4.07 -10.35
C PRO A 114 -4.43 4.74 -9.17
N VAL A 115 -4.31 4.16 -7.99
CA VAL A 115 -4.85 4.67 -6.73
C VAL A 115 -3.91 4.30 -5.59
N THR A 116 -3.76 5.21 -4.64
CA THR A 116 -2.98 4.98 -3.43
C THR A 116 -3.71 5.50 -2.22
N LEU A 117 -3.72 4.73 -1.14
CA LEU A 117 -4.07 5.23 0.18
C LEU A 117 -2.79 5.60 0.94
N ASN A 118 -2.73 6.81 1.45
CA ASN A 118 -1.59 7.34 2.18
C ASN A 118 -2.05 7.83 3.55
N ALA A 119 -1.32 7.47 4.60
CA ALA A 119 -1.58 8.02 5.92
C ALA A 119 -1.05 9.46 6.00
N LEU A 120 -1.85 10.37 6.55
CA LEU A 120 -1.36 11.68 6.99
C LEU A 120 -0.81 11.55 8.41
N ARG A 121 -1.58 10.91 9.29
CA ARG A 121 -1.21 10.70 10.68
C ARG A 121 -1.66 9.34 11.18
N ARG A 122 -0.81 8.73 12.01
CA ARG A 122 -1.08 7.47 12.70
C ARG A 122 -0.85 7.63 14.19
N ASN A 123 -1.54 6.84 15.00
CA ASN A 123 -1.19 6.71 16.42
C ASN A 123 -0.08 5.67 16.63
N ASN A 124 0.35 5.50 17.88
CA ASN A 124 1.40 4.55 18.28
C ASN A 124 1.06 3.08 17.97
N SER A 125 -0.23 2.75 17.78
CA SER A 125 -0.70 1.41 17.41
C SER A 125 -0.82 1.21 15.90
N GLY A 126 -0.38 2.19 15.10
CA GLY A 126 -0.46 2.16 13.63
C GLY A 126 -1.85 2.45 13.07
N GLN A 127 -2.83 2.82 13.92
CA GLN A 127 -4.17 3.18 13.48
C GLN A 127 -4.14 4.53 12.77
N LEU A 128 -4.91 4.63 11.69
CA LEU A 128 -5.13 5.86 10.97
C LEU A 128 -5.90 6.85 11.85
N ILE A 129 -5.29 8.01 12.08
CA ILE A 129 -5.98 9.20 12.60
C ILE A 129 -6.53 9.97 11.40
N SER A 130 -5.70 10.18 10.38
CA SER A 130 -6.07 10.85 9.13
C SER A 130 -5.35 10.22 7.94
N ALA A 131 -5.99 10.24 6.77
CA ALA A 131 -5.44 9.68 5.54
C ALA A 131 -5.92 10.46 4.31
N TRP A 132 -5.33 10.12 3.16
CA TRP A 132 -5.83 10.56 1.87
C TRP A 132 -5.75 9.47 0.81
N ILE A 133 -6.70 9.48 -0.12
CA ILE A 133 -6.71 8.66 -1.33
C ILE A 133 -6.30 9.55 -2.50
N GLY A 134 -5.18 9.19 -3.12
CA GLY A 134 -4.71 9.78 -4.36
C GLY A 134 -5.15 8.95 -5.55
N ILE A 135 -5.94 9.53 -6.44
CA ILE A 135 -6.36 8.91 -7.70
C ILE A 135 -5.55 9.51 -8.84
N ASP A 136 -4.99 8.67 -9.71
CA ASP A 136 -4.24 9.12 -10.89
C ASP A 136 -5.10 10.07 -11.76
N ARG A 137 -4.56 11.23 -12.13
CA ARG A 137 -5.22 12.20 -13.02
C ARG A 137 -5.57 11.67 -14.40
N THR A 138 -4.91 10.62 -14.87
CA THR A 138 -5.20 9.99 -16.16
C THR A 138 -6.48 9.14 -16.15
N ARG A 139 -7.09 8.88 -14.98
CA ARG A 139 -8.26 8.01 -14.81
C ARG A 139 -9.57 8.80 -14.73
N ASN A 140 -10.23 9.05 -15.86
CA ASN A 140 -11.34 10.03 -15.89
C ASN A 140 -12.76 9.44 -15.87
N THR A 141 -12.93 8.13 -16.00
CA THR A 141 -14.25 7.51 -16.07
C THR A 141 -14.81 7.19 -14.69
N SER A 142 -16.05 7.59 -14.41
CA SER A 142 -16.77 7.33 -13.14
C SER A 142 -16.79 5.84 -12.78
N VAL A 143 -17.04 4.97 -13.77
CA VAL A 143 -17.02 3.50 -13.62
C VAL A 143 -15.66 2.98 -13.13
N GLY A 144 -14.55 3.62 -13.53
CA GLY A 144 -13.22 3.27 -13.07
C GLY A 144 -12.92 3.76 -11.66
N LEU A 145 -13.46 4.93 -11.28
CA LEU A 145 -13.18 5.58 -9.99
C LEU A 145 -13.68 4.78 -8.79
N SER A 146 -14.87 4.20 -8.87
CA SER A 146 -15.44 3.38 -7.79
C SER A 146 -14.56 2.16 -7.49
N GLY A 147 -14.11 1.44 -8.53
CA GLY A 147 -13.23 0.28 -8.37
C GLY A 147 -11.88 0.63 -7.74
N LEU A 148 -11.34 1.82 -8.05
CA LEU A 148 -10.10 2.31 -7.48
C LEU A 148 -10.22 2.60 -5.97
N VAL A 149 -11.28 3.27 -5.54
CA VAL A 149 -11.50 3.48 -4.11
C VAL A 149 -11.71 2.18 -3.37
N LEU A 150 -12.45 1.23 -3.94
CA LEU A 150 -12.61 -0.10 -3.35
C LEU A 150 -11.26 -0.80 -3.16
N GLU A 151 -10.36 -0.74 -4.15
CA GLU A 151 -9.03 -1.31 -4.05
C GLU A 151 -8.18 -0.61 -2.98
N ALA A 152 -8.22 0.72 -2.93
CA ALA A 152 -7.53 1.50 -1.90
C ALA A 152 -8.00 1.16 -0.48
N LEU A 153 -9.33 1.03 -0.30
CA LEU A 153 -9.95 0.68 0.97
C LEU A 153 -9.83 -0.82 1.31
N ARG A 154 -9.60 -1.69 0.33
CA ARG A 154 -9.35 -3.13 0.57
C ARG A 154 -8.09 -3.35 1.38
N GLY A 155 -7.04 -2.56 1.16
CA GLY A 155 -5.79 -2.61 1.93
C GLY A 155 -5.90 -2.18 3.40
N VAL A 156 -7.03 -1.58 3.79
CA VAL A 156 -7.28 -1.05 5.13
C VAL A 156 -7.98 -2.05 6.04
N ARG A 157 -8.56 -3.11 5.47
CA ARG A 157 -9.46 -4.01 6.20
C ARG A 157 -8.66 -4.85 7.22
N GLY A 158 -8.86 -4.56 8.50
CA GLY A 158 -8.09 -5.08 9.62
C GLY A 158 -8.30 -6.54 10.03
N THR A 159 -8.90 -7.43 9.23
CA THR A 159 -9.45 -8.68 9.79
C THR A 159 -8.54 -9.89 9.87
N LYS A 160 -7.38 -9.97 9.21
CA LYS A 160 -6.52 -11.18 9.35
C LYS A 160 -5.02 -10.97 9.49
N ALA A 161 -4.45 -9.85 9.04
CA ALA A 161 -3.01 -9.65 9.21
C ALA A 161 -2.63 -9.46 10.68
N LEU A 162 -3.51 -8.93 11.55
CA LEU A 162 -3.23 -8.76 12.98
C LEU A 162 -2.90 -10.08 13.72
N SER A 163 -3.40 -11.23 13.26
CA SER A 163 -3.03 -12.54 13.81
C SER A 163 -1.63 -13.01 13.39
N ILE A 164 -1.12 -12.51 12.26
CA ILE A 164 0.21 -12.84 11.71
C ILE A 164 1.27 -11.86 12.27
N CYS A 165 0.86 -10.63 12.61
CA CYS A 165 1.75 -9.60 13.13
C CYS A 165 1.90 -9.62 14.67
N LYS A 166 1.10 -10.40 15.41
CA LYS A 166 1.33 -10.72 16.82
C LYS A 166 2.26 -11.92 16.92
N LYS A 167 3.57 -11.70 16.94
CA LYS A 167 4.56 -12.65 17.46
C LYS A 167 5.68 -11.92 18.17
#